data_AF-A0A2D6JD26-F1
#
_entry.id   AF-A0A2D6JD26-F1
#
_cell.length_a   1.000
_cell.length_b   1.000
_cell.length_c   1.000
_cell.angle_alpha   90.00
_cell.angle_beta   90.00
_cell.angle_gamma   90.00
#
_symmetry.space_group_name_H-M   'P 1'
#
loop_
_entity.id
_entity.type
_entity.pdbx_description
1 polymer ?
#
loop_
_entity_poly.entity_id
_entity_poly.type
_entity_poly.pdbx_seq_one_letter_code
_entity_poly.pdbx_strand_id
1 'polypeptide(L)'
;MKNSKDLLEIVLRPSVLLTVFTFIFFLSSSHSISIISFSFVVLCLLLFFAGELLGIRSFTQSSPKKESPNLLNIGYWIYAVALASLHLNFYASGGIPLFQPAIRQFMNPLLTTLSFLIVPASLLIFVGYSNSKNSKLKMLLVFTATLFFISFTGFRTEVMVFLFSTLLVLHYTNILSRKQLLQLGIFALIFFFALTFIRTGGFDSNRISSTVSAYDFVVSQSGPLGHTNGFVQFADFIDMFSDLPIYGGRTLISTLVGVRTGVSTTSTLYGPPYADFGFMGSFIFLFFGWILGFGYKAASKGSVYAILHSLVLVFLLLGIETGIVDLIVWLYFIAALSYYKYNEI
;
A
#
# COMPACT_ATOMS: atom_id res chain seq x y z
N MET A 1 9.31 -31.17 9.01
CA MET A 1 8.12 -30.33 8.71
C MET A 1 7.85 -29.21 9.74
N LYS A 2 8.50 -29.18 10.91
CA LYS A 2 8.37 -28.06 11.89
C LYS A 2 9.18 -26.82 11.46
N ASN A 3 10.45 -27.01 11.05
CA ASN A 3 11.33 -25.91 10.59
C ASN A 3 10.78 -25.04 9.45
N SER A 4 9.98 -25.59 8.52
CA SER A 4 9.46 -24.81 7.40
C SER A 4 8.26 -23.92 7.75
N LYS A 5 7.56 -24.20 8.86
CA LYS A 5 6.52 -23.32 9.38
C LYS A 5 7.13 -22.12 10.09
N ASP A 6 8.13 -22.38 10.94
CA ASP A 6 8.82 -21.34 11.71
C ASP A 6 9.57 -20.37 10.78
N LEU A 7 10.20 -20.88 9.72
CA LEU A 7 10.84 -20.04 8.69
C LEU A 7 9.86 -19.14 7.96
N LEU A 8 8.67 -19.64 7.58
CA LEU A 8 7.70 -18.85 6.84
C LEU A 8 7.07 -17.75 7.70
N GLU A 9 6.85 -18.03 8.99
CA GLU A 9 6.40 -17.01 9.94
C GLU A 9 7.44 -15.91 10.15
N ILE A 10 8.73 -16.28 10.23
CA ILE A 10 9.82 -15.29 10.33
C ILE A 10 9.91 -14.44 9.06
N VAL A 11 9.82 -15.05 7.88
CA VAL A 11 9.91 -14.33 6.59
C VAL A 11 8.75 -13.37 6.38
N LEU A 12 7.54 -13.71 6.86
CA LEU A 12 6.35 -12.87 6.74
C LEU A 12 6.25 -11.77 7.80
N ARG A 13 7.26 -11.62 8.67
CA ARG A 13 7.28 -10.49 9.60
C ARG A 13 7.37 -9.16 8.84
N PRO A 14 6.57 -8.15 9.22
CA PRO A 14 6.58 -6.84 8.56
C PRO A 14 7.98 -6.22 8.43
N SER A 15 8.79 -6.26 9.48
CA SER A 15 10.15 -5.69 9.47
C SER A 15 11.07 -6.43 8.51
N VAL A 16 10.98 -7.76 8.46
CA VAL A 16 11.79 -8.58 7.55
C VAL A 16 11.42 -8.26 6.11
N LEU A 17 10.13 -8.24 5.78
CA LEU A 17 9.66 -7.88 4.45
C LEU A 17 10.07 -6.47 4.05
N LEU A 18 9.84 -5.47 4.91
CA LEU A 18 10.21 -4.08 4.65
C LEU A 18 11.72 -3.94 4.43
N THR A 19 12.52 -4.58 5.27
CA THR A 19 13.99 -4.54 5.20
C THR A 19 14.47 -5.18 3.90
N VAL A 20 14.01 -6.40 3.59
CA VAL A 20 14.42 -7.13 2.37
C VAL A 20 14.02 -6.36 1.11
N PHE A 21 12.78 -5.87 1.03
CA PHE A 21 12.33 -5.10 -0.13
C PHE A 21 13.11 -3.78 -0.27
N THR A 22 13.39 -3.10 0.84
CA THR A 22 14.18 -1.86 0.83
C THR A 22 15.60 -2.11 0.31
N PHE A 23 16.28 -3.15 0.81
CA PHE A 23 17.62 -3.49 0.34
C PHE A 23 17.62 -3.93 -1.12
N ILE A 24 16.68 -4.78 -1.56
CA ILE A 24 16.57 -5.19 -2.96
C ILE A 24 16.34 -3.96 -3.85
N PHE A 25 15.47 -3.03 -3.43
CA PHE A 25 15.16 -1.83 -4.19
C PHE A 25 16.39 -0.94 -4.37
N PHE A 26 17.12 -0.66 -3.29
CA PHE A 26 18.33 0.16 -3.36
C PHE A 26 19.49 -0.54 -4.09
N LEU A 27 19.66 -1.86 -3.94
CA LEU A 27 20.65 -2.64 -4.70
C LEU A 27 20.35 -2.69 -6.20
N SER A 28 19.07 -2.65 -6.57
CA SER A 28 18.63 -2.62 -7.97
C SER A 28 18.79 -1.24 -8.61
N SER A 29 19.05 -0.20 -7.81
CA SER A 29 19.30 1.15 -8.29
C SER A 29 20.71 1.31 -8.84
N SER A 30 20.84 1.94 -10.00
CA SER A 30 22.12 2.37 -10.54
C SER A 30 22.65 3.66 -9.89
N HIS A 31 21.82 4.36 -9.11
CA HIS A 31 22.20 5.60 -8.45
C HIS A 31 22.88 5.33 -7.10
N SER A 32 24.06 5.94 -6.88
CA SER A 32 24.77 5.91 -5.60
C SER A 32 24.12 6.86 -4.61
N ILE A 33 23.65 6.32 -3.48
CA ILE A 33 22.96 7.08 -2.43
C ILE A 33 23.98 7.77 -1.53
N SER A 34 23.69 9.00 -1.10
CA SER A 34 24.52 9.69 -0.12
C SER A 34 24.50 9.00 1.27
N ILE A 35 25.56 9.21 2.05
CA ILE A 35 25.68 8.61 3.39
C ILE A 35 24.55 9.07 4.32
N ILE A 36 24.11 10.33 4.19
CA ILE A 36 23.03 10.90 5.02
C ILE A 36 21.70 10.19 4.72
N SER A 37 21.36 10.09 3.43
CA SER A 37 20.16 9.36 2.98
C SER A 37 20.19 7.90 3.42
N PHE A 38 21.30 7.20 3.19
CA PHE A 38 21.44 5.82 3.64
C PHE A 38 21.29 5.67 5.16
N SER A 39 21.90 6.57 5.94
CA SER A 39 21.80 6.57 7.41
C SER A 39 20.36 6.77 7.88
N PHE A 40 19.60 7.64 7.21
CA PHE A 40 18.19 7.85 7.52
C PHE A 40 17.34 6.60 7.22
N VAL A 41 17.56 5.92 6.09
CA VAL A 41 16.89 4.65 5.78
C VAL A 41 17.15 3.60 6.86
N VAL A 42 18.42 3.44 7.28
CA VAL A 42 18.78 2.50 8.34
C VAL A 42 18.09 2.86 9.65
N LEU A 43 18.06 4.14 10.02
CA LEU A 43 17.35 4.60 11.22
C LEU A 43 15.85 4.29 11.15
N CYS A 44 15.20 4.52 10.01
CA CYS A 44 13.79 4.21 9.80
C CYS A 44 13.52 2.71 9.95
N LEU A 45 14.37 1.85 9.40
CA LEU A 45 14.22 0.39 9.53
C LEU A 45 14.41 -0.08 10.98
N LEU A 46 15.38 0.50 11.71
CA LEU A 46 15.60 0.19 13.13
C LEU A 46 14.40 0.60 14.00
N LEU A 47 13.88 1.82 13.79
CA LEU A 47 12.70 2.30 14.50
C LEU A 47 11.45 1.50 14.11
N PHE A 48 11.29 1.13 12.83
CA PHE A 48 10.20 0.25 12.41
C PHE A 48 10.26 -1.10 13.12
N PHE A 49 11.45 -1.72 13.21
CA PHE A 49 11.65 -2.97 13.93
C PHE A 49 11.33 -2.84 15.42
N ALA A 50 11.79 -1.76 16.07
CA ALA A 50 11.46 -1.48 17.46
C ALA A 50 9.94 -1.31 17.65
N GLY A 51 9.28 -0.60 16.72
CA GLY A 51 7.84 -0.40 16.69
C GLY A 51 7.10 -1.72 16.56
N GLU A 52 7.52 -2.58 15.63
CA GLU A 52 6.93 -3.92 15.47
C GLU A 52 7.00 -4.74 16.75
N LEU A 53 8.16 -4.76 17.42
CA LEU A 53 8.31 -5.47 18.69
C LEU A 53 7.38 -4.93 19.77
N LEU A 54 7.21 -3.60 19.85
CA LEU A 54 6.26 -2.97 20.76
C LEU A 54 4.82 -3.35 20.41
N GLY A 55 4.47 -3.36 19.12
CA GLY A 55 3.14 -3.74 18.64
C GLY A 55 2.80 -5.20 18.95
N ILE A 56 3.74 -6.10 18.70
CA ILE A 56 3.61 -7.53 19.04
C ILE A 56 3.43 -7.74 20.54
N ARG A 57 4.15 -6.99 21.37
CA ARG A 57 4.03 -7.06 22.85
C ARG A 57 2.74 -6.45 23.37
N SER A 58 2.25 -5.40 22.72
CA SER A 58 1.01 -4.70 23.10
C SER A 58 -0.22 -5.57 22.83
N PHE A 59 -0.13 -6.48 21.86
CA PHE A 59 -1.21 -7.38 21.53
C PHE A 59 -1.55 -8.28 22.72
N THR A 60 -2.69 -8.01 23.34
CA THR A 60 -3.28 -8.90 24.35
C THR A 60 -4.21 -9.89 23.67
N GLN A 61 -4.16 -11.15 24.10
CA GLN A 61 -4.94 -12.24 23.51
C GLN A 61 -6.40 -12.16 23.95
N SER A 62 -7.08 -11.04 23.68
CA SER A 62 -8.53 -10.98 23.76
C SER A 62 -9.09 -11.87 22.66
N SER A 63 -10.06 -12.72 23.00
CA SER A 63 -10.83 -13.44 21.99
C SER A 63 -11.45 -12.38 21.07
N PRO A 64 -11.19 -12.41 19.74
CA PRO A 64 -11.79 -11.42 18.86
C PRO A 64 -13.31 -11.49 19.04
N LYS A 65 -13.94 -10.34 19.28
CA LYS A 65 -15.41 -10.25 19.28
C LYS A 65 -15.89 -10.91 17.99
N LYS A 66 -16.84 -11.83 18.12
CA LYS A 66 -17.37 -12.65 17.03
C LYS A 66 -17.60 -11.76 15.81
N GLU A 67 -16.93 -12.09 14.70
CA GLU A 67 -17.00 -11.28 13.48
C GLU A 67 -18.46 -11.10 13.06
N SER A 68 -18.82 -9.86 12.74
CA SER A 68 -20.20 -9.52 12.42
C SER A 68 -20.68 -10.37 11.24
N PRO A 69 -21.89 -10.98 11.29
CA PRO A 69 -22.41 -11.81 10.20
C PRO A 69 -22.65 -11.06 8.88
N ASN A 70 -22.45 -9.74 8.84
CA ASN A 70 -22.78 -8.87 7.71
C ASN A 70 -21.57 -8.43 6.85
N LEU A 71 -20.39 -9.01 7.01
CA LEU A 71 -19.19 -8.65 6.23
C LEU A 71 -19.42 -8.72 4.71
N LEU A 72 -20.18 -9.71 4.26
CA LEU A 72 -20.49 -9.92 2.84
C LEU A 72 -21.35 -8.77 2.29
N ASN A 73 -22.37 -8.33 3.04
CA ASN A 73 -23.25 -7.23 2.64
C ASN A 73 -22.48 -5.90 2.61
N ILE A 74 -21.64 -5.65 3.62
CA ILE A 74 -20.76 -4.47 3.66
C ILE A 74 -19.82 -4.48 2.45
N GLY A 75 -19.19 -5.63 2.17
CA GLY A 75 -18.32 -5.81 1.02
C GLY A 75 -19.01 -5.46 -0.29
N TYR A 76 -20.23 -5.93 -0.52
CA TYR A 76 -20.99 -5.60 -1.73
C TYR A 76 -21.36 -4.13 -1.85
N TRP A 77 -21.78 -3.48 -0.77
CA TRP A 77 -22.10 -2.06 -0.80
C TRP A 77 -20.87 -1.23 -1.17
N ILE A 78 -19.72 -1.50 -0.55
CA ILE A 78 -18.47 -0.80 -0.87
C ILE A 78 -18.07 -1.11 -2.32
N TYR A 79 -18.20 -2.36 -2.77
CA TYR A 79 -17.89 -2.75 -4.15
C TYR A 79 -18.75 -2.00 -5.17
N ALA A 80 -20.06 -1.85 -4.90
CA ALA A 80 -20.98 -1.13 -5.75
C ALA A 80 -20.65 0.37 -5.82
N VAL A 81 -20.35 1.00 -4.68
CA VAL A 81 -19.93 2.41 -4.62
C VAL A 81 -18.62 2.61 -5.39
N ALA A 82 -17.65 1.70 -5.24
CA ALA A 82 -16.38 1.76 -5.95
C ALA A 82 -16.56 1.62 -7.47
N LEU A 83 -17.41 0.69 -7.91
CA LEU A 83 -17.75 0.55 -9.33
C LEU A 83 -18.49 1.78 -9.87
N ALA A 84 -19.48 2.31 -9.15
CA ALA A 84 -20.19 3.52 -9.58
C ALA A 84 -19.22 4.69 -9.73
N SER A 85 -18.33 4.88 -8.77
CA SER A 85 -17.29 5.92 -8.80
C SER A 85 -16.34 5.73 -9.99
N LEU A 86 -15.91 4.50 -10.27
CA LEU A 86 -15.06 4.18 -11.43
C LEU A 86 -15.72 4.57 -12.76
N HIS A 87 -16.99 4.19 -12.94
CA HIS A 87 -17.73 4.49 -14.17
C HIS A 87 -17.96 6.00 -14.34
N LEU A 88 -18.34 6.70 -13.27
CA LEU A 88 -18.48 8.15 -13.29
C LEU A 88 -17.14 8.84 -13.64
N ASN A 89 -16.03 8.31 -13.12
CA ASN A 89 -14.71 8.85 -13.41
C ASN A 89 -14.34 8.68 -14.89
N PHE A 90 -14.58 7.51 -15.49
CA PHE A 90 -14.33 7.29 -16.92
C PHE A 90 -15.21 8.16 -17.81
N TYR A 91 -16.47 8.35 -17.43
CA TYR A 91 -17.38 9.24 -18.13
C TYR A 91 -16.90 10.70 -18.05
N ALA A 92 -16.56 11.17 -16.85
CA ALA A 92 -16.09 12.54 -16.63
C ALA A 92 -14.74 12.82 -17.30
N SER A 93 -13.83 11.84 -17.33
CA SER A 93 -12.51 11.97 -17.96
C SER A 93 -12.53 11.76 -19.47
N GLY A 94 -13.67 11.42 -20.06
CA GLY A 94 -13.83 11.25 -21.52
C GLY A 94 -13.21 9.97 -22.09
N GLY A 95 -12.97 8.94 -21.27
CA GLY A 95 -12.45 7.66 -21.75
C GLY A 95 -11.77 6.80 -20.68
N ILE A 96 -11.14 5.70 -21.13
CA ILE A 96 -10.52 4.70 -20.26
C ILE A 96 -8.99 4.89 -20.23
N PRO A 97 -8.40 5.18 -19.06
CA PRO A 97 -6.97 5.41 -18.88
C PRO A 97 -6.03 4.32 -19.41
N LEU A 98 -6.46 3.05 -19.39
CA LEU A 98 -5.64 1.94 -19.87
C LEU A 98 -5.31 2.06 -21.36
N PHE A 99 -6.25 2.53 -22.18
CA PHE A 99 -6.04 2.69 -23.62
C PHE A 99 -5.40 4.03 -23.97
N GLN A 100 -5.65 5.06 -23.16
CA GLN A 100 -5.09 6.40 -23.35
C GLN A 100 -4.51 6.91 -22.01
N PRO A 101 -3.22 6.68 -21.74
CA PRO A 101 -2.60 7.04 -20.46
C PRO A 101 -2.67 8.53 -20.10
N ALA A 102 -2.85 9.39 -21.12
CA ALA A 102 -3.02 10.84 -20.99
C ALA A 102 -4.35 11.24 -20.33
N ILE A 103 -5.33 10.34 -20.23
CA ILE A 103 -6.63 10.62 -19.59
C ILE A 103 -6.49 10.73 -18.06
N ARG A 104 -5.44 10.15 -17.47
CA ARG A 104 -5.30 10.06 -16.00
C ARG A 104 -5.22 11.40 -15.29
N GLN A 105 -4.67 12.40 -15.95
CA GLN A 105 -4.57 13.78 -15.44
C GLN A 105 -5.93 14.50 -15.40
N PHE A 106 -6.95 13.98 -16.10
CA PHE A 106 -8.31 14.52 -16.11
C PHE A 106 -9.27 13.76 -15.19
N MET A 107 -8.80 12.70 -14.51
CA MET A 107 -9.62 11.98 -13.55
C MET A 107 -9.78 12.80 -12.27
N ASN A 108 -10.99 12.78 -11.72
CA ASN A 108 -11.25 13.43 -10.45
C ASN A 108 -10.55 12.65 -9.31
N PRO A 109 -9.72 13.31 -8.47
CA PRO A 109 -9.01 12.63 -7.39
C PRO A 109 -9.94 11.92 -6.40
N LEU A 110 -11.06 12.54 -6.01
CA LEU A 110 -12.01 11.96 -5.08
C LEU A 110 -12.67 10.70 -5.66
N LEU A 111 -13.17 10.76 -6.90
CA LEU A 111 -13.76 9.59 -7.56
C LEU A 111 -12.73 8.46 -7.75
N THR A 112 -11.48 8.82 -8.02
CA THR A 112 -10.36 7.88 -8.10
C THR A 112 -10.14 7.18 -6.77
N THR A 113 -10.03 7.91 -5.66
CA THR A 113 -9.88 7.30 -4.32
C THR A 113 -11.06 6.40 -3.94
N LEU A 114 -12.30 6.81 -4.24
CA LEU A 114 -13.49 5.98 -4.02
C LEU A 114 -13.50 4.72 -4.89
N SER A 115 -13.04 4.81 -6.14
CA SER A 115 -12.91 3.63 -7.00
C SER A 115 -11.90 2.61 -6.47
N PHE A 116 -10.87 3.06 -5.75
CA PHE A 116 -9.86 2.17 -5.17
C PHE A 116 -10.37 1.37 -3.97
N LEU A 117 -11.53 1.75 -3.40
CA LEU A 117 -12.23 0.93 -2.40
C LEU A 117 -12.68 -0.43 -2.95
N ILE A 118 -12.63 -0.64 -4.27
CA ILE A 118 -12.88 -1.95 -4.87
C ILE A 118 -11.92 -3.02 -4.32
N VAL A 119 -10.70 -2.64 -3.94
CA VAL A 119 -9.69 -3.54 -3.36
C VAL A 119 -10.14 -4.06 -1.99
N PRO A 120 -10.32 -3.23 -0.93
CA PRO A 120 -10.79 -3.71 0.36
C PRO A 120 -12.17 -4.39 0.26
N ALA A 121 -13.06 -3.92 -0.61
CA ALA A 121 -14.36 -4.54 -0.84
C ALA A 121 -14.24 -5.99 -1.34
N SER A 122 -13.38 -6.24 -2.32
CA SER A 122 -13.15 -7.58 -2.85
C SER A 122 -12.61 -8.54 -1.78
N LEU A 123 -11.71 -8.06 -0.90
CA LEU A 123 -11.14 -8.84 0.19
C LEU A 123 -12.21 -9.21 1.25
N LEU A 124 -13.11 -8.26 1.58
CA LEU A 124 -14.25 -8.52 2.46
C LEU A 124 -15.18 -9.58 1.86
N ILE A 125 -15.45 -9.52 0.56
CA ILE A 125 -16.27 -10.51 -0.15
C ILE A 125 -15.59 -11.89 -0.15
N PHE A 126 -14.27 -11.96 -0.36
CA PHE A 126 -13.51 -13.22 -0.30
C PHE A 126 -13.64 -13.91 1.05
N VAL A 127 -13.42 -13.15 2.12
CA VAL A 127 -13.58 -13.63 3.49
C VAL A 127 -15.01 -14.06 3.75
N GLY A 128 -16.00 -13.26 3.34
CA GLY A 128 -17.42 -13.58 3.51
C GLY A 128 -17.84 -14.87 2.79
N TYR A 129 -17.18 -15.20 1.67
CA TYR A 129 -17.43 -16.43 0.94
C TYR A 129 -16.72 -17.68 1.48
N SER A 130 -15.79 -17.54 2.43
CA SER A 130 -14.99 -18.65 2.96
C SER A 130 -15.82 -19.87 3.36
N ASN A 131 -16.97 -19.65 4.01
CA ASN A 131 -17.87 -20.69 4.53
C ASN A 131 -19.01 -21.08 3.57
N SER A 132 -19.04 -20.54 2.35
CA SER A 132 -20.15 -20.76 1.41
C SER A 132 -19.95 -21.99 0.51
N LYS A 133 -21.05 -22.62 0.08
CA LYS A 133 -21.02 -23.62 -1.00
C LYS A 133 -20.47 -22.96 -2.27
N ASN A 134 -19.52 -23.64 -2.94
CA ASN A 134 -18.78 -23.14 -4.11
C ASN A 134 -17.93 -21.88 -3.85
N SER A 135 -17.44 -21.70 -2.62
CA SER A 135 -16.59 -20.57 -2.21
C SER A 135 -15.47 -20.26 -3.22
N LYS A 136 -14.72 -21.27 -3.65
CA LYS A 136 -13.62 -21.12 -4.62
C LYS A 136 -14.03 -20.52 -5.95
N LEU A 137 -15.17 -20.94 -6.51
CA LEU A 137 -15.65 -20.43 -7.79
C LEU A 137 -16.11 -18.98 -7.66
N LYS A 138 -16.83 -18.66 -6.59
CA LYS A 138 -17.28 -17.27 -6.32
C LYS A 138 -16.11 -16.34 -6.07
N MET A 139 -15.11 -16.78 -5.31
CA MET A 139 -13.87 -16.03 -5.09
C MET A 139 -13.09 -15.83 -6.40
N LEU A 140 -13.02 -16.84 -7.26
CA LEU A 140 -12.38 -16.71 -8.57
C LEU A 140 -13.09 -15.68 -9.45
N LEU A 141 -14.42 -15.69 -9.49
CA LEU A 141 -15.22 -14.71 -10.25
C LEU A 141 -15.01 -13.28 -9.74
N VAL A 142 -15.03 -13.08 -8.42
CA VAL A 142 -14.76 -11.75 -7.83
C VAL A 142 -13.32 -11.35 -8.12
N PHE A 143 -12.36 -12.27 -8.01
CA PHE A 143 -10.96 -12.00 -8.30
C PHE A 143 -10.73 -11.55 -9.74
N THR A 144 -11.27 -12.28 -10.73
CA THR A 144 -11.12 -11.92 -12.14
C THR A 144 -11.85 -10.62 -12.48
N ALA A 145 -13.05 -10.41 -11.94
CA ALA A 145 -13.79 -9.16 -12.15
C ALA A 145 -13.06 -7.96 -11.56
N THR A 146 -12.58 -8.05 -10.32
CA THR A 146 -11.82 -6.97 -9.66
C THR A 146 -10.52 -6.67 -10.40
N LEU A 147 -9.76 -7.71 -10.79
CA LEU A 147 -8.54 -7.55 -11.57
C LEU A 147 -8.81 -6.82 -12.90
N PHE A 148 -9.90 -7.18 -13.58
CA PHE A 148 -10.33 -6.55 -14.83
C PHE A 148 -10.67 -5.06 -14.64
N PHE A 149 -11.51 -4.71 -13.65
CA PHE A 149 -11.91 -3.33 -13.40
C PHE A 149 -10.75 -2.44 -12.94
N ILE A 150 -9.91 -2.92 -12.02
CA ILE A 150 -8.74 -2.13 -11.56
C ILE A 150 -7.76 -1.93 -12.72
N SER A 151 -7.58 -2.93 -13.59
CA SER A 151 -6.66 -2.79 -14.74
C SER A 151 -7.06 -1.65 -15.68
N PHE A 152 -8.36 -1.37 -15.84
CA PHE A 152 -8.82 -0.24 -16.67
C PHE A 152 -8.42 1.14 -16.17
N THR A 153 -8.15 1.28 -14.87
CA THR A 153 -7.64 2.55 -14.30
C THR A 153 -6.24 2.89 -14.82
N GLY A 154 -5.50 1.91 -15.34
CA GLY A 154 -4.12 2.10 -15.77
C GLY A 154 -3.17 2.46 -14.61
N PHE A 155 -3.52 2.22 -13.35
CA PHE A 155 -2.62 2.35 -12.21
C PHE A 155 -2.00 1.00 -11.84
N ARG A 156 -0.67 0.89 -11.92
CA ARG A 156 0.05 -0.36 -11.61
C ARG A 156 0.02 -0.67 -10.11
N THR A 157 0.15 0.37 -9.28
CA THR A 157 0.19 0.24 -7.83
C THR A 157 -1.06 -0.44 -7.31
N GLU A 158 -2.25 0.00 -7.72
CA GLU A 158 -3.52 -0.58 -7.25
C GLU A 158 -3.69 -2.05 -7.66
N VAL A 159 -3.26 -2.42 -8.86
CA VAL A 159 -3.25 -3.83 -9.29
C VAL A 159 -2.32 -4.64 -8.39
N MET A 160 -1.13 -4.12 -8.07
CA MET A 160 -0.19 -4.78 -7.15
C MET A 160 -0.75 -4.88 -5.74
N VAL A 161 -1.37 -3.80 -5.23
CA VAL A 161 -2.01 -3.79 -3.92
C VAL A 161 -3.05 -4.91 -3.87
N PHE A 162 -3.92 -5.01 -4.86
CA PHE A 162 -4.92 -6.06 -4.93
C PHE A 162 -4.31 -7.46 -4.95
N LEU A 163 -3.32 -7.71 -5.81
CA LEU A 163 -2.68 -9.02 -5.94
C LEU A 163 -1.96 -9.47 -4.66
N PHE A 164 -1.09 -8.62 -4.11
CA PHE A 164 -0.33 -8.96 -2.91
C PHE A 164 -1.21 -9.01 -1.66
N SER A 165 -2.20 -8.11 -1.52
CA SER A 165 -3.12 -8.15 -0.38
C SER A 165 -4.00 -9.39 -0.43
N THR A 166 -4.45 -9.80 -1.62
CA THR A 166 -5.19 -11.06 -1.80
C THR A 166 -4.34 -12.26 -1.36
N LEU A 167 -3.08 -12.32 -1.78
CA LEU A 167 -2.16 -13.40 -1.37
C LEU A 167 -1.99 -13.48 0.15
N LEU A 168 -1.78 -12.35 0.81
CA LEU A 168 -1.61 -12.30 2.27
C LEU A 168 -2.91 -12.64 3.01
N VAL A 169 -4.05 -12.11 2.59
CA VAL A 169 -5.35 -12.43 3.20
C VAL A 169 -5.64 -13.92 3.09
N LEU A 170 -5.44 -14.51 1.91
CA LEU A 170 -5.65 -15.95 1.69
C LEU A 170 -4.65 -16.80 2.48
N HIS A 171 -3.44 -16.29 2.71
CA HIS A 171 -2.45 -16.92 3.58
C HIS A 171 -2.91 -16.93 5.05
N TYR A 172 -3.26 -15.77 5.61
CA TYR A 172 -3.66 -15.65 7.01
C TYR A 172 -4.99 -16.36 7.33
N THR A 173 -5.94 -16.33 6.40
CA THR A 173 -7.25 -16.98 6.57
C THR A 173 -7.24 -18.48 6.25
N ASN A 174 -6.13 -19.03 5.74
CA ASN A 174 -5.97 -20.43 5.36
C ASN A 174 -7.07 -20.98 4.40
N ILE A 175 -7.69 -20.12 3.59
CA ILE A 175 -8.77 -20.52 2.67
C ILE A 175 -8.23 -21.38 1.52
N LEU A 176 -7.02 -21.09 1.04
CA LEU A 176 -6.36 -21.83 -0.04
C LEU A 176 -5.19 -22.68 0.47
N SER A 177 -4.96 -23.80 -0.21
CA SER A 177 -3.78 -24.63 0.06
C SER A 177 -2.48 -23.90 -0.34
N ARG A 178 -1.37 -24.24 0.32
CA ARG A 178 -0.04 -23.63 0.04
C ARG A 178 0.38 -23.72 -1.43
N LYS A 179 0.05 -24.83 -2.09
CA LYS A 179 0.33 -25.02 -3.53
C LYS A 179 -0.45 -24.01 -4.39
N GLN A 180 -1.72 -23.79 -4.07
CA GLN A 180 -2.57 -22.83 -4.79
C GLN A 180 -2.14 -21.38 -4.53
N LEU A 181 -1.72 -21.06 -3.29
CA LEU A 181 -1.13 -19.75 -2.98
C LEU A 181 0.13 -19.50 -3.80
N LEU A 182 1.01 -20.50 -3.92
CA LEU A 182 2.23 -20.38 -4.71
C LEU A 182 1.95 -20.21 -6.21
N GLN A 183 0.96 -20.93 -6.75
CA GLN A 183 0.50 -20.76 -8.13
C GLN A 183 -0.07 -19.35 -8.36
N LEU A 184 -0.90 -18.84 -7.43
CA LEU A 184 -1.46 -17.50 -7.53
C LEU A 184 -0.37 -16.42 -7.39
N GLY A 185 0.66 -16.66 -6.58
CA GLY A 185 1.84 -15.80 -6.45
C GLY A 185 2.64 -15.72 -7.74
N ILE A 186 2.92 -16.87 -8.37
CA ILE A 186 3.58 -16.90 -9.69
C ILE A 186 2.73 -16.17 -10.74
N PHE A 187 1.42 -16.41 -10.76
CA PHE A 187 0.51 -15.72 -11.66
C PHE A 187 0.54 -14.20 -11.44
N ALA A 188 0.51 -13.73 -10.19
CA ALA A 188 0.58 -12.32 -9.85
C ALA A 188 1.88 -11.66 -10.37
N LEU A 189 3.02 -12.35 -10.22
CA LEU A 189 4.31 -11.88 -10.74
C LEU A 189 4.33 -11.82 -12.28
N ILE A 190 3.85 -12.87 -12.95
CA ILE A 190 3.77 -12.89 -14.42
C ILE A 190 2.86 -11.76 -14.91
N PHE A 191 1.69 -11.59 -14.28
CA PHE A 191 0.74 -10.55 -14.64
C PHE A 191 1.33 -9.13 -14.44
N PHE A 192 2.08 -8.92 -13.35
CA PHE A 192 2.80 -7.67 -13.12
C PHE A 192 3.80 -7.34 -14.23
N PHE A 193 4.64 -8.31 -14.59
CA PHE A 193 5.63 -8.12 -15.64
C PHE A 193 5.00 -7.93 -17.00
N ALA A 194 3.91 -8.66 -17.31
CA ALA A 194 3.15 -8.49 -18.54
C ALA A 194 2.55 -7.07 -18.64
N LEU A 195 1.90 -6.57 -17.58
CA LEU A 195 1.36 -5.20 -17.55
C LEU A 195 2.44 -4.14 -17.70
N THR A 196 3.59 -4.35 -17.07
CA THR A 196 4.74 -3.45 -17.19
C THR A 196 5.22 -3.43 -18.64
N PHE A 197 5.47 -4.60 -19.23
CA PHE A 197 5.97 -4.74 -20.59
C PHE A 197 5.03 -4.12 -21.64
N ILE A 198 3.73 -4.41 -21.58
CA ILE A 198 2.71 -3.85 -22.49
C ILE A 198 2.73 -2.32 -22.46
N ARG A 199 2.98 -1.74 -21.29
CA ARG A 199 2.86 -0.31 -21.10
C ARG A 199 4.13 0.47 -21.46
N THR A 200 5.30 -0.04 -21.09
CA THR A 200 6.58 0.67 -21.31
C THR A 200 7.31 0.19 -22.56
N GLY A 201 6.81 -0.84 -23.25
CA GLY A 201 7.50 -1.45 -24.39
C GLY A 201 8.80 -2.17 -24.01
N GLY A 202 9.03 -2.41 -22.71
CA GLY A 202 10.26 -2.99 -22.16
C GLY A 202 10.36 -2.86 -20.63
N PHE A 203 11.43 -3.41 -20.05
CA PHE A 203 11.74 -3.27 -18.62
C PHE A 203 12.46 -1.94 -18.39
N ASP A 204 11.77 -0.96 -17.82
CA ASP A 204 12.34 0.36 -17.54
C ASP A 204 13.09 0.34 -16.20
N SER A 205 14.38 -0.03 -16.25
CA SER A 205 15.29 -0.02 -15.10
C SER A 205 15.58 1.39 -14.57
N ASN A 206 15.30 2.44 -15.37
CA ASN A 206 15.57 3.81 -14.97
C ASN A 206 14.61 4.33 -13.91
N ARG A 207 13.46 3.66 -13.70
CA ARG A 207 12.46 4.10 -12.72
C ARG A 207 12.92 3.93 -11.28
N ILE A 208 13.58 2.82 -10.96
CA ILE A 208 14.14 2.61 -9.61
C ILE A 208 15.20 3.68 -9.33
N SER A 209 16.09 3.88 -10.30
CA SER A 209 17.17 4.88 -10.22
C SER A 209 16.63 6.31 -10.08
N SER A 210 15.56 6.66 -10.80
CA SER A 210 14.94 7.99 -10.71
C SER A 210 14.20 8.23 -9.39
N THR A 211 13.53 7.22 -8.82
CA THR A 211 12.93 7.33 -7.49
C THR A 211 14.01 7.48 -6.41
N VAL A 212 15.10 6.72 -6.51
CA VAL A 212 16.20 6.78 -5.53
C VAL A 212 16.95 8.12 -5.64
N SER A 213 17.19 8.64 -6.84
CA SER A 213 17.82 9.95 -7.02
C SER A 213 16.92 11.09 -6.56
N ALA A 214 15.60 11.01 -6.82
CA ALA A 214 14.64 11.98 -6.30
C ALA A 214 14.63 11.98 -4.76
N TYR A 215 14.70 10.81 -4.13
CA TYR A 215 14.84 10.69 -2.68
C TYR A 215 16.13 11.34 -2.15
N ASP A 216 17.28 11.00 -2.74
CA ASP A 216 18.58 11.54 -2.29
C ASP A 216 18.63 13.06 -2.44
N PHE A 217 18.02 13.57 -3.53
CA PHE A 217 17.88 15.01 -3.76
C PHE A 217 17.02 15.68 -2.68
N VAL A 218 15.84 15.12 -2.36
CA VAL A 218 14.97 15.63 -1.29
C VAL A 218 15.73 15.72 0.04
N VAL A 219 16.50 14.69 0.38
CA VAL A 219 17.31 14.68 1.61
C VAL A 219 18.36 15.78 1.59
N SER A 220 19.04 15.99 0.46
CA SER A 220 20.07 17.02 0.31
C SER A 220 19.51 18.44 0.50
N GLN A 221 18.27 18.69 0.07
CA GLN A 221 17.65 20.02 0.12
C GLN A 221 16.96 20.31 1.45
N SER A 222 16.43 19.29 2.13
CA SER A 222 15.54 19.50 3.30
C SER A 222 16.30 19.76 4.61
N GLY A 223 17.61 19.52 4.64
CA GLY A 223 18.41 19.62 5.86
C GLY A 223 18.05 18.59 6.94
N PRO A 224 18.75 18.58 8.08
CA PRO A 224 18.60 17.53 9.11
C PRO A 224 17.32 17.66 9.97
N LEU A 225 16.71 18.84 10.02
CA LEU A 225 15.48 19.12 10.79
C LEU A 225 14.21 19.08 9.93
N GLY A 226 14.35 18.93 8.61
CA GLY A 226 13.25 19.07 7.67
C GLY A 226 12.96 20.52 7.32
N HIS A 227 12.18 20.70 6.25
CA HIS A 227 11.86 21.99 5.68
C HIS A 227 10.34 22.24 5.60
N THR A 228 9.53 21.20 5.42
CA THR A 228 8.11 21.34 5.09
C THR A 228 7.14 21.13 6.26
N ASN A 229 7.62 20.76 7.44
CA ASN A 229 6.86 20.69 8.71
C ASN A 229 5.51 19.93 8.64
N GLY A 230 5.43 18.89 7.81
CA GLY A 230 4.24 18.03 7.65
C GLY A 230 3.39 18.37 6.42
N PHE A 231 3.68 19.46 5.72
CA PHE A 231 2.89 19.90 4.58
C PHE A 231 2.93 18.91 3.42
N VAL A 232 4.05 18.20 3.22
CA VAL A 232 4.15 17.21 2.13
C VAL A 232 3.31 15.98 2.48
N GLN A 233 3.47 15.43 3.68
CA GLN A 233 2.84 14.19 4.11
C GLN A 233 1.32 14.30 4.28
N PHE A 234 0.82 15.49 4.63
CA PHE A 234 -0.61 15.75 4.83
C PHE A 234 -1.24 16.58 3.72
N ALA A 235 -0.54 16.85 2.62
CA ALA A 235 -1.00 17.69 1.52
C ALA A 235 -2.42 17.34 1.04
N ASP A 236 -2.68 16.07 0.75
CA ASP A 236 -3.97 15.59 0.26
C ASP A 236 -5.09 15.75 1.31
N PHE A 237 -4.74 15.67 2.60
CA PHE A 237 -5.70 15.90 3.68
C PHE A 237 -6.02 17.39 3.81
N ILE A 238 -5.01 18.25 3.70
CA ILE A 238 -5.19 19.70 3.76
C ILE A 238 -6.01 20.16 2.54
N ASP A 239 -5.72 19.65 1.34
CA ASP A 239 -6.47 19.93 0.11
C ASP A 239 -7.96 19.60 0.26
N MET A 240 -8.29 18.46 0.88
CA MET A 240 -9.69 18.04 1.09
C MET A 240 -10.49 19.03 1.96
N PHE A 241 -9.82 19.78 2.84
CA PHE A 241 -10.45 20.75 3.74
C PHE A 241 -10.13 22.21 3.39
N SER A 242 -9.46 22.47 2.26
CA SER A 242 -9.10 23.80 1.82
C SER A 242 -9.93 24.22 0.62
N ASP A 243 -10.36 25.48 0.60
CA ASP A 243 -11.00 26.09 -0.57
C ASP A 243 -9.96 26.48 -1.65
N LEU A 244 -8.66 26.43 -1.31
CA LEU A 244 -7.57 26.73 -2.22
C LEU A 244 -7.01 25.43 -2.82
N PRO A 245 -6.70 25.39 -4.12
CA PRO A 245 -6.12 24.21 -4.75
C PRO A 245 -4.70 23.98 -4.21
N ILE A 246 -4.51 22.93 -3.42
CA ILE A 246 -3.22 22.54 -2.89
C ILE A 246 -2.66 21.42 -3.75
N TYR A 247 -1.37 21.52 -4.09
CA TYR A 247 -0.71 20.44 -4.79
C TYR A 247 -0.66 19.19 -3.91
N GLY A 248 -1.16 18.07 -4.43
CA GLY A 248 -1.02 16.78 -3.77
C GLY A 248 0.43 16.44 -3.47
N GLY A 249 0.69 15.62 -2.45
CA GLY A 249 2.02 15.54 -1.86
C GLY A 249 3.12 15.02 -2.79
N ARG A 250 2.79 14.17 -3.77
CA ARG A 250 3.73 13.76 -4.85
C ARG A 250 4.10 14.91 -5.80
N THR A 251 3.20 15.87 -5.98
CA THR A 251 3.46 17.07 -6.79
C THR A 251 4.34 18.05 -6.01
N LEU A 252 4.16 18.15 -4.68
CA LEU A 252 5.06 18.91 -3.81
C LEU A 252 6.48 18.35 -3.82
N ILE A 253 6.64 17.03 -3.73
CA ILE A 253 7.96 16.39 -3.90
C ILE A 253 8.59 16.76 -5.25
N SER A 254 7.81 16.75 -6.34
CA SER A 254 8.31 17.15 -7.66
C SER A 254 8.77 18.60 -7.73
N THR A 255 8.05 19.51 -7.07
CA THR A 255 8.47 20.91 -6.96
C THR A 255 9.75 21.06 -6.15
N LEU A 256 9.93 20.27 -5.07
CA LEU A 256 11.17 20.25 -4.29
C LEU A 256 12.35 19.71 -5.10
N VAL A 257 12.13 18.69 -5.95
CA VAL A 257 13.18 18.07 -6.79
C VAL A 257 13.52 18.91 -8.03
N GLY A 258 12.71 19.92 -8.37
CA GLY A 258 13.00 20.86 -9.46
C GLY A 258 12.84 20.27 -10.88
N VAL A 259 12.22 19.09 -11.02
CA VAL A 259 12.15 18.35 -12.29
C VAL A 259 11.05 18.88 -13.22
N ARG A 260 9.98 19.51 -12.68
CA ARG A 260 8.98 20.37 -13.36
C ARG A 260 7.84 20.71 -12.39
N THR A 261 7.38 21.95 -12.37
CA THR A 261 6.15 22.34 -11.64
C THR A 261 4.92 21.68 -12.28
N GLY A 262 4.09 21.00 -11.49
CA GLY A 262 2.82 20.41 -11.94
C GLY A 262 2.88 18.96 -12.45
N VAL A 263 4.05 18.30 -12.44
CA VAL A 263 4.17 16.85 -12.71
C VAL A 263 4.39 16.13 -11.39
N SER A 264 3.73 14.99 -11.15
CA SER A 264 3.99 14.19 -9.94
C SER A 264 5.29 13.39 -10.08
N THR A 265 6.18 13.56 -9.10
CA THR A 265 7.44 12.80 -8.99
C THR A 265 7.40 12.05 -7.67
N THR A 266 7.71 10.76 -7.70
CA THR A 266 7.71 9.93 -6.49
C THR A 266 9.11 9.89 -5.90
N SER A 267 9.25 10.35 -4.66
CA SER A 267 10.36 9.95 -3.80
C SER A 267 10.04 8.58 -3.16
N THR A 268 11.05 7.86 -2.70
CA THR A 268 10.87 6.63 -1.91
C THR A 268 9.97 6.88 -0.70
N LEU A 269 9.52 5.81 -0.04
CA LEU A 269 8.80 5.85 1.25
C LEU A 269 9.43 6.79 2.29
N TYR A 270 10.75 6.91 2.25
CA TYR A 270 11.55 7.68 3.21
C TYR A 270 11.62 9.18 2.89
N GLY A 271 11.35 9.58 1.65
CA GLY A 271 11.48 10.98 1.21
C GLY A 271 10.53 11.94 1.93
N PRO A 272 9.20 11.73 1.90
CA PRO A 272 8.25 12.68 2.47
C PRO A 272 8.44 12.91 3.99
N PRO A 273 8.60 11.87 4.83
CA PRO A 273 8.89 12.07 6.25
C PRO A 273 10.17 12.87 6.51
N TYR A 274 11.22 12.69 5.69
CA TYR A 274 12.45 13.45 5.81
C TYR A 274 12.28 14.90 5.34
N ALA A 275 11.54 15.13 4.26
CA ALA A 275 11.24 16.49 3.79
C ALA A 275 10.53 17.30 4.88
N ASP A 276 9.58 16.67 5.55
CA ASP A 276 8.77 17.31 6.57
C ASP A 276 9.52 17.55 7.88
N PHE A 277 10.20 16.52 8.41
CA PHE A 277 10.72 16.54 9.79
C PHE A 277 12.20 16.13 9.90
N GLY A 278 12.90 15.95 8.78
CA GLY A 278 14.28 15.49 8.73
C GLY A 278 14.46 14.16 9.44
N PHE A 279 15.49 14.04 10.29
CA PHE A 279 15.73 12.83 11.07
C PHE A 279 14.60 12.49 12.04
N MET A 280 13.85 13.48 12.54
CA MET A 280 12.69 13.23 13.40
C MET A 280 11.55 12.54 12.65
N GLY A 281 11.49 12.65 11.32
CA GLY A 281 10.53 11.94 10.49
C GLY A 281 10.63 10.41 10.61
N SER A 282 11.77 9.89 11.07
CA SER A 282 11.97 8.46 11.32
C SER A 282 11.03 7.90 12.41
N PHE A 283 10.52 8.74 13.33
CA PHE A 283 9.53 8.32 14.34
C PHE A 283 8.19 7.89 13.75
N ILE A 284 7.83 8.33 12.54
CA ILE A 284 6.64 7.85 11.84
C ILE A 284 6.77 6.34 11.54
N PHE A 285 7.99 5.85 11.30
CA PHE A 285 8.22 4.43 11.08
C PHE A 285 8.11 3.60 12.36
N LEU A 286 8.42 4.17 13.53
CA LEU A 286 8.11 3.55 14.82
C LEU A 286 6.61 3.30 14.95
N PHE A 287 5.79 4.29 14.57
CA PHE A 287 4.33 4.20 14.59
C PHE A 287 3.79 3.17 13.57
N PHE A 288 4.30 3.19 12.33
CA PHE A 288 3.93 2.17 11.34
C PHE A 288 4.31 0.76 11.77
N GLY A 289 5.51 0.61 12.35
CA GLY A 289 5.97 -0.65 12.93
C GLY A 289 5.02 -1.14 14.01
N TRP A 290 4.60 -0.26 14.93
CA TRP A 290 3.68 -0.61 16.01
C TRP A 290 2.33 -1.13 15.50
N ILE A 291 1.69 -0.42 14.56
CA ILE A 291 0.41 -0.87 13.96
C ILE A 291 0.58 -2.21 13.25
N LEU A 292 1.65 -2.38 12.47
CA LEU A 292 1.87 -3.61 11.71
C LEU A 292 2.27 -4.80 12.59
N GLY A 293 3.03 -4.56 13.66
CA GLY A 293 3.38 -5.60 14.65
C GLY A 293 2.13 -6.11 15.37
N PHE A 294 1.23 -5.21 15.74
CA PHE A 294 -0.09 -5.57 16.27
C PHE A 294 -0.89 -6.39 15.24
N GLY A 295 -1.03 -5.84 14.02
CA GLY A 295 -1.79 -6.45 12.94
C GLY A 295 -1.27 -7.84 12.56
N TYR A 296 0.04 -8.07 12.61
CA TYR A 296 0.67 -9.36 12.30
C TYR A 296 0.21 -10.46 13.26
N LYS A 297 0.13 -10.17 14.57
CA LYS A 297 -0.41 -11.14 15.54
C LYS A 297 -1.93 -11.30 15.39
N ALA A 298 -2.64 -10.20 15.23
CA ALA A 298 -4.10 -10.20 15.12
C ALA A 298 -4.61 -10.87 13.83
N ALA A 299 -3.87 -10.79 12.72
CA ALA A 299 -4.24 -11.37 11.43
C ALA A 299 -4.44 -12.89 11.48
N SER A 300 -3.72 -13.58 12.37
CA SER A 300 -3.89 -15.03 12.59
C SER A 300 -5.19 -15.40 13.33
N LYS A 301 -5.89 -14.42 13.89
CA LYS A 301 -7.05 -14.61 14.78
C LYS A 301 -8.37 -14.19 14.18
N GLY A 302 -8.37 -13.27 13.23
CA GLY A 302 -9.59 -12.82 12.55
C GLY A 302 -9.34 -12.38 11.12
N SER A 303 -10.34 -12.61 10.30
CA SER A 303 -10.35 -12.35 8.87
C SER A 303 -10.31 -10.84 8.57
N VAL A 304 -10.98 -10.01 9.37
CA VAL A 304 -10.94 -8.54 9.21
C VAL A 304 -9.56 -7.98 9.59
N TYR A 305 -8.95 -8.51 10.65
CA TYR A 305 -7.57 -8.18 11.01
C TYR A 305 -6.61 -8.54 9.88
N ALA A 306 -6.78 -9.70 9.26
CA ALA A 306 -5.97 -10.12 8.12
C ALA A 306 -6.11 -9.17 6.94
N ILE A 307 -7.32 -8.70 6.61
CA ILE A 307 -7.56 -7.71 5.54
C ILE A 307 -6.82 -6.41 5.82
N LEU A 308 -7.05 -5.81 6.99
CA LEU A 308 -6.47 -4.51 7.34
C LEU A 308 -4.94 -4.59 7.42
N HIS A 309 -4.41 -5.64 8.05
CA HIS A 309 -2.96 -5.87 8.13
C HIS A 309 -2.34 -6.03 6.73
N SER A 310 -2.96 -6.84 5.88
CA SER A 310 -2.44 -7.10 4.52
C SER A 310 -2.42 -5.84 3.66
N LEU A 311 -3.49 -5.04 3.70
CA LEU A 311 -3.56 -3.79 2.96
C LEU A 311 -2.47 -2.82 3.42
N VAL A 312 -2.40 -2.53 4.71
CA VAL A 312 -1.42 -1.58 5.27
C VAL A 312 0.01 -2.04 4.98
N LEU A 313 0.31 -3.33 5.14
CA LEU A 313 1.63 -3.88 4.85
C LEU A 313 2.01 -3.73 3.38
N VAL A 314 1.10 -4.08 2.47
CA VAL A 314 1.35 -4.03 1.02
C VAL A 314 1.52 -2.59 0.53
N PHE A 315 0.69 -1.66 1.00
CA PHE A 315 0.88 -0.24 0.70
C PHE A 315 2.24 0.27 1.18
N LEU A 316 2.71 -0.21 2.34
CA LEU A 316 4.02 0.17 2.85
C LEU A 316 5.17 -0.41 2.02
N LEU A 317 5.07 -1.68 1.61
CA LEU A 317 6.06 -2.32 0.73
C LEU A 317 6.11 -1.66 -0.65
N LEU A 318 4.96 -1.39 -1.27
CA LEU A 318 4.91 -0.71 -2.58
C LEU A 318 5.31 0.77 -2.47
N GLY A 319 5.08 1.38 -1.31
CA GLY A 319 5.49 2.74 -0.97
C GLY A 319 6.99 2.98 -1.11
N ILE A 320 7.83 1.94 -1.05
CA ILE A 320 9.27 2.05 -1.29
C ILE A 320 9.56 2.63 -2.69
N GLU A 321 8.79 2.23 -3.71
CA GLU A 321 8.92 2.74 -5.08
C GLU A 321 8.05 3.98 -5.32
N THR A 322 6.83 4.01 -4.78
CA THR A 322 5.82 5.01 -5.18
C THR A 322 5.68 6.19 -4.22
N GLY A 323 6.32 6.13 -3.06
CA GLY A 323 6.11 7.06 -1.96
C GLY A 323 4.71 6.91 -1.34
N ILE A 324 4.62 7.06 -0.01
CA ILE A 324 3.34 7.11 0.69
C ILE A 324 3.03 8.56 1.01
N VAL A 325 2.21 9.15 0.15
CA VAL A 325 1.64 10.48 0.40
C VAL A 325 0.13 10.51 0.13
N ASP A 326 -0.40 9.43 -0.46
CA ASP A 326 -1.79 9.38 -0.87
C ASP A 326 -2.70 9.24 0.36
N LEU A 327 -3.76 10.06 0.39
CA LEU A 327 -4.79 10.06 1.45
C LEU A 327 -5.30 8.66 1.81
N ILE A 328 -5.45 7.79 0.81
CA ILE A 328 -6.00 6.44 0.99
C ILE A 328 -5.16 5.57 1.93
N VAL A 329 -3.85 5.76 1.95
CA VAL A 329 -2.95 4.99 2.82
C VAL A 329 -3.17 5.38 4.27
N TRP A 330 -3.28 6.69 4.55
CA TRP A 330 -3.61 7.20 5.89
C TRP A 330 -4.97 6.71 6.38
N LEU A 331 -5.98 6.69 5.49
CA LEU A 331 -7.29 6.13 5.82
C LEU A 331 -7.20 4.65 6.23
N TYR A 332 -6.37 3.84 5.56
CA TYR A 332 -6.16 2.45 5.96
C TYR A 332 -5.44 2.30 7.30
N PHE A 333 -4.43 3.13 7.59
CA PHE A 333 -3.78 3.15 8.90
C PHE A 333 -4.76 3.50 10.03
N ILE A 334 -5.58 4.54 9.83
CA ILE A 334 -6.60 4.96 10.80
C ILE A 334 -7.66 3.88 10.98
N ALA A 335 -8.12 3.26 9.89
CA ALA A 335 -9.09 2.17 9.94
C ALA A 335 -8.54 0.94 10.69
N ALA A 336 -7.28 0.57 10.43
CA ALA A 336 -6.59 -0.50 11.14
C ALA A 336 -6.53 -0.21 12.64
N LEU A 337 -6.00 0.96 13.02
CA LEU A 337 -5.86 1.36 14.42
C LEU A 337 -7.21 1.42 15.16
N SER A 338 -8.22 2.00 14.52
CA SER A 338 -9.57 2.12 15.09
C SER A 338 -10.19 0.74 15.34
N TYR A 339 -10.06 -0.18 14.37
CA TYR A 339 -10.58 -1.53 14.49
C TYR A 339 -9.82 -2.35 15.55
N TYR A 340 -8.50 -2.19 15.63
CA TYR A 340 -7.67 -2.88 16.61
C TYR A 340 -8.06 -2.44 18.03
N LYS A 341 -8.14 -1.14 18.27
CA LYS A 341 -8.51 -0.58 19.58
C LYS A 341 -9.95 -0.92 20.00
N TYR A 342 -10.90 -0.93 19.07
CA TYR A 342 -12.30 -1.26 19.36
C TYR A 342 -12.51 -2.69 19.87
N ASN A 343 -11.63 -3.62 19.49
CA ASN A 343 -11.75 -5.04 19.82
C ASN A 343 -10.78 -5.50 20.93
N GLU A 344 -9.87 -4.66 21.40
CA GLU A 344 -9.09 -4.91 22.63
C GLU A 344 -9.87 -4.57 23.92
N ILE A 345 -10.92 -3.75 23.82
CA ILE A 345 -11.91 -3.48 24.89
C ILE A 345 -13.12 -4.39 24.68
#